data_AF-A0A0S2DEH3-F1
#
_entry.id   AF-A0A0S2DEH3-F1
#
_cell.length_a   1.000
_cell.length_b   1.000
_cell.length_c   1.000
_cell.angle_alpha   90.00
_cell.angle_beta   90.00
_cell.angle_gamma   90.00
#
_symmetry.space_group_name_H-M   'P 1'
#
loop_
_entity.id
_entity.type
_entity.pdbx_description
1 polymer ?
#
loop_
_entity_poly.entity_id
_entity_poly.type
_entity_poly.pdbx_seq_one_letter_code
_entity_poly.pdbx_strand_id
1 'polypeptide(L)'
;MKHLSKRSALAPLLLAAALFAPAASAEPHTNFVYGSGAWGDETTATVIAINQAITVCQQSGGSVLFGYTVVARQFIHPNWGITVAIRCQYP
;
A
#
# COMPACT_ATOMS: atom_id res chain seq x y z
N MET A 1 9.15 -61.02 -22.77
CA MET A 1 9.76 -59.97 -21.92
C MET A 1 9.50 -58.61 -22.54
N LYS A 2 8.81 -57.70 -21.83
CA LYS A 2 8.93 -56.22 -21.89
C LYS A 2 7.84 -55.60 -21.01
N HIS A 3 8.09 -55.49 -19.71
CA HIS A 3 7.33 -54.62 -18.82
C HIS A 3 7.80 -53.17 -19.09
N LEU A 4 6.96 -52.34 -19.72
CA LEU A 4 7.20 -50.90 -19.77
C LEU A 4 6.87 -50.29 -18.41
N SER A 5 7.93 -49.79 -17.77
CA SER A 5 7.92 -49.08 -16.50
C SER A 5 7.12 -47.78 -16.62
N LYS A 6 5.98 -47.70 -15.91
CA LYS A 6 5.22 -46.46 -15.69
C LYS A 6 6.01 -45.57 -14.72
N ARG A 7 6.99 -44.83 -15.23
CA ARG A 7 7.73 -43.84 -14.43
C ARG A 7 6.92 -42.56 -14.30
N SER A 8 6.44 -42.32 -13.08
CA SER A 8 6.37 -41.02 -12.42
C SER A 8 5.72 -39.86 -13.18
N ALA A 9 4.38 -39.89 -13.25
CA ALA A 9 3.57 -38.70 -13.53
C ALA A 9 3.34 -37.80 -12.28
N LEU A 10 4.01 -38.07 -11.16
CA LEU A 10 3.79 -37.38 -9.88
C LEU A 10 4.62 -36.09 -9.71
N ALA A 11 5.70 -35.93 -10.46
CA ALA A 11 6.57 -34.74 -10.37
C ALA A 11 5.92 -33.44 -10.90
N PRO A 12 5.14 -33.42 -12.01
CA PRO A 12 4.56 -32.19 -12.53
C PRO A 12 3.39 -31.66 -11.68
N LEU A 13 2.65 -32.55 -11.01
CA LEU A 13 1.52 -32.19 -10.16
C LEU A 13 1.94 -31.42 -8.90
N LEU A 14 3.11 -31.74 -8.34
CA LEU A 14 3.67 -31.03 -7.19
C LEU A 14 4.15 -29.61 -7.56
N LEU A 15 4.64 -29.42 -8.79
CA LEU A 15 5.11 -28.11 -9.25
C LEU A 15 3.94 -27.14 -9.53
N ALA A 16 2.80 -27.66 -10.02
CA ALA A 16 1.60 -26.87 -10.21
C ALA A 16 0.97 -26.44 -8.87
N ALA A 17 0.99 -27.30 -7.84
CA ALA A 17 0.46 -26.95 -6.52
C ALA A 17 1.24 -25.82 -5.82
N ALA A 18 2.54 -25.66 -6.11
CA ALA A 18 3.34 -24.55 -5.58
C ALA A 18 3.06 -23.22 -6.30
N LEU A 19 2.61 -23.24 -7.56
CA LEU A 19 2.24 -22.04 -8.32
C LEU A 19 0.82 -21.55 -7.99
N PHE A 20 -0.02 -22.41 -7.40
CA PHE A 20 -1.37 -22.09 -6.94
C PHE A 20 -1.50 -22.14 -5.41
N ALA A 21 -0.39 -22.14 -4.68
CA ALA A 21 -0.43 -21.93 -3.24
C ALA A 21 -1.07 -20.56 -3.00
N PRO A 22 -2.11 -20.46 -2.15
CA PRO A 22 -2.65 -19.16 -1.75
C PRO A 22 -1.47 -18.34 -1.25
N ALA A 23 -1.30 -17.15 -1.82
CA ALA A 23 -0.32 -16.19 -1.33
C ALA A 23 -0.42 -16.19 0.20
N ALA A 24 0.72 -16.40 0.85
CA ALA A 24 0.81 -16.36 2.31
C ALA A 24 -0.01 -15.18 2.79
N SER A 25 -0.99 -15.43 3.67
CA SER A 25 -1.72 -14.36 4.34
C SER A 25 -0.64 -13.53 5.04
N ALA A 26 -0.31 -12.38 4.47
CA ALA A 26 0.42 -11.38 5.22
C ALA A 26 -0.41 -11.10 6.47
N GLU A 27 0.25 -10.93 7.61
CA GLU A 27 -0.47 -10.39 8.76
C GLU A 27 -0.75 -8.92 8.47
N PRO A 28 -1.96 -8.43 8.80
CA PRO A 28 -2.30 -7.05 8.56
C PRO A 28 -1.32 -6.14 9.32
N HIS A 29 -0.70 -5.23 8.59
CA HIS A 29 0.31 -4.32 9.15
C HIS A 29 -0.07 -2.86 8.87
N THR A 30 0.33 -1.97 9.78
CA THR A 30 0.01 -0.54 9.69
C THR A 30 1.28 0.27 9.45
N ASN A 31 1.24 1.14 8.44
CA ASN A 31 2.32 2.07 8.13
C ASN A 31 1.80 3.52 8.13
N PHE A 32 2.72 4.47 8.34
CA PHE A 32 2.44 5.87 8.06
C PHE A 32 2.63 6.16 6.57
N VAL A 33 1.62 6.76 5.95
CA VAL A 33 1.68 7.26 4.58
C VAL A 33 1.66 8.77 4.62
N TYR A 34 2.59 9.38 3.88
CA TYR A 34 2.76 10.82 3.87
C TYR A 34 2.16 11.42 2.60
N GLY A 35 1.58 12.61 2.74
CA GLY A 35 1.12 13.42 1.64
C GLY A 35 1.50 14.88 1.86
N SER A 36 1.61 15.62 0.77
CA SER A 36 2.03 17.01 0.73
C SER A 36 1.07 17.84 -0.11
N GLY A 37 0.86 19.09 0.31
CA GLY A 37 -0.02 20.01 -0.41
C GLY A 37 0.56 21.41 -0.38
N ALA A 38 0.31 22.14 -1.47
CA ALA A 38 0.72 23.52 -1.63
C ALA A 38 -0.44 24.35 -2.18
N TRP A 39 -0.87 25.38 -1.45
CA TRP A 39 -1.97 26.26 -1.87
C TRP A 39 -1.91 27.64 -1.21
N GLY A 40 -2.68 28.60 -1.71
CA GLY A 40 -2.71 29.97 -1.17
C GLY A 40 -3.22 30.10 0.27
N ASP A 41 -3.99 29.12 0.73
CA ASP A 41 -4.46 29.02 2.11
C ASP A 41 -4.10 27.67 2.74
N GLU A 42 -3.90 27.68 4.06
CA GLU A 42 -3.42 26.53 4.81
C GLU A 42 -4.41 25.36 4.80
N THR A 43 -5.71 25.66 4.85
CA THR A 43 -6.78 24.66 4.90
C THR A 43 -6.79 23.85 3.60
N THR A 44 -6.80 24.53 2.46
CA THR A 44 -6.77 23.87 1.15
C THR A 44 -5.47 23.09 0.95
N ALA A 45 -4.32 23.66 1.34
CA ALA A 45 -3.05 22.92 1.30
C ALA A 45 -3.10 21.64 2.14
N THR A 46 -3.72 21.68 3.32
CA THR A 46 -3.91 20.51 4.20
C THR A 46 -4.82 19.47 3.56
N VAL A 47 -5.94 19.87 2.95
CA VAL A 47 -6.86 18.95 2.25
C VAL A 47 -6.17 18.27 1.07
N ILE A 48 -5.37 19.00 0.29
CA ILE A 48 -4.55 18.43 -0.79
C ILE A 48 -3.59 17.38 -0.24
N ALA A 49 -2.87 17.70 0.83
CA ALA A 49 -1.92 16.79 1.47
C ALA A 49 -2.59 15.49 1.95
N ILE A 50 -3.77 15.60 2.59
CA ILE A 50 -4.55 14.44 3.04
C ILE A 50 -5.00 13.60 1.85
N ASN A 51 -5.58 14.21 0.82
CA ASN A 51 -6.05 13.48 -0.37
C ASN A 51 -4.91 12.79 -1.11
N GLN A 52 -3.73 13.40 -1.16
CA GLN A 52 -2.55 12.74 -1.72
C GLN A 52 -2.15 11.51 -0.89
N ALA A 53 -2.08 11.62 0.44
CA ALA A 53 -1.74 10.49 1.31
C ALA A 53 -2.75 9.35 1.19
N ILE A 54 -4.06 9.66 1.16
CA ILE A 54 -5.15 8.70 0.94
C ILE A 54 -4.96 7.98 -0.39
N THR A 55 -4.69 8.74 -1.46
CA THR A 55 -4.48 8.18 -2.80
C THR A 55 -3.31 7.19 -2.82
N VAL A 56 -2.19 7.54 -2.20
CA VAL A 56 -1.02 6.65 -2.09
C VAL A 56 -1.36 5.38 -1.31
N CYS A 57 -2.02 5.50 -0.16
CA CYS A 57 -2.46 4.37 0.65
C CYS A 57 -3.32 3.40 -0.17
N GLN A 58 -4.34 3.92 -0.87
CA GLN A 58 -5.29 3.13 -1.66
C GLN A 58 -4.65 2.51 -2.91
N GLN A 59 -3.75 3.22 -3.59
CA GLN A 59 -3.03 2.68 -4.76
C GLN A 59 -2.13 1.50 -4.41
N SER A 60 -1.60 1.48 -3.19
CA SER A 60 -0.83 0.35 -2.66
C SER A 60 -1.68 -0.78 -2.09
N GLY A 61 -3.01 -0.74 -2.26
CA GLY A 61 -3.94 -1.76 -1.77
C GLY A 61 -4.25 -1.66 -0.28
N GLY A 62 -3.93 -0.54 0.36
CA GLY A 62 -4.19 -0.30 1.77
C GLY A 62 -5.55 0.37 2.03
N SER A 63 -6.01 0.26 3.27
CA SER A 63 -7.19 0.93 3.81
C SER A 63 -6.77 2.06 4.75
N VAL A 64 -7.40 3.23 4.61
CA VAL A 64 -7.11 4.40 5.44
C VAL A 64 -7.76 4.23 6.81
N LEU A 65 -6.98 4.36 7.87
CA LEU A 65 -7.50 4.50 9.23
C LEU A 65 -7.80 5.98 9.50
N PHE A 66 -8.89 6.26 10.21
CA PHE A 66 -9.36 7.62 10.46
C PHE A 66 -8.31 8.50 11.15
N GLY A 67 -8.20 9.75 10.69
CA GLY A 67 -7.34 10.78 11.26
C GLY A 67 -6.06 11.05 10.46
N TYR A 68 -5.43 12.18 10.77
CA TYR A 68 -4.14 12.59 10.20
C TYR A 68 -3.34 13.38 11.23
N THR A 69 -2.04 13.53 11.00
CA THR A 69 -1.15 14.40 11.78
C THR A 69 -0.42 15.32 10.83
N VAL A 70 -0.44 16.63 11.08
CA VAL A 70 0.42 17.58 10.35
C VAL A 70 1.84 17.41 10.86
N VAL A 71 2.76 16.98 9.99
CA VAL A 71 4.17 16.73 10.34
C VAL A 71 5.08 17.89 9.97
N ALA A 72 4.69 18.69 8.97
CA ALA A 72 5.40 19.90 8.61
C ALA A 72 4.41 20.97 8.11
N ARG A 73 4.69 22.22 8.47
CA ARG A 73 3.93 23.40 8.06
C ARG A 73 4.93 24.52 7.76
N GLN A 74 4.84 25.09 6.57
CA GLN A 74 5.66 26.22 6.15
C GLN A 74 4.84 27.21 5.32
N PHE A 75 5.12 28.50 5.47
CA PHE A 75 4.57 29.54 4.62
C PHE A 75 5.68 30.10 3.72
N ILE A 76 5.52 29.92 2.40
CA ILE A 76 6.42 30.41 1.35
C ILE A 76 5.58 31.27 0.43
N HIS A 77 5.61 32.58 0.65
CA HIS A 77 4.72 33.54 -0.01
C HIS A 77 4.66 33.30 -1.53
N PRO A 78 3.45 33.15 -2.13
CA PRO A 78 2.12 33.36 -1.53
C PRO A 78 1.43 32.11 -0.95
N ASN A 79 2.13 30.97 -0.82
CA ASN A 79 1.54 29.66 -0.55
C ASN A 79 1.91 29.09 0.83
N TRP A 80 1.04 28.25 1.35
CA TRP A 80 1.31 27.30 2.42
C TRP A 80 1.79 25.97 1.83
N GLY A 81 2.88 25.44 2.37
CA GLY A 81 3.31 24.05 2.18
C GLY A 81 2.98 23.23 3.43
N ILE A 82 2.19 22.17 3.27
CA ILE A 82 1.74 21.29 4.36
C ILE A 82 2.14 19.86 4.03
N THR A 83 2.69 19.15 5.02
CA THR A 83 2.89 17.69 4.95
C THR A 83 2.12 17.04 6.08
N VAL A 84 1.38 15.99 5.76
CA VAL A 84 0.61 15.19 6.71
C VAL A 84 1.07 13.74 6.70
N ALA A 85 0.80 13.04 7.81
CA ALA A 85 0.88 11.60 7.91
C ALA A 85 -0.52 11.03 8.24
N ILE A 86 -0.93 10.00 7.51
CA ILE A 86 -2.11 9.19 7.84
C ILE A 86 -1.66 7.77 8.19
N ARG A 87 -2.49 7.02 8.90
CA ARG A 87 -2.26 5.59 9.12
C ARG A 87 -2.95 4.80 8.02
N CYS A 88 -2.19 3.92 7.37
CA CYS A 88 -2.67 3.03 6.32
C CYS A 88 -2.47 1.59 6.78
N GLN A 89 -3.51 0.77 6.68
CA GLN A 89 -3.47 -0.66 6.99
C GLN A 89 -3.45 -1.47 5.70
N TYR A 90 -2.50 -2.40 5.58
CA TYR A 90 -2.36 -3.32 4.46
C TYR A 90 -2.81 -4.74 4.88
N PRO A 91 -3.29 -5.55 3.93
CA PRO A 91 -3.59 -6.95 4.19
C PRO A 91 -2.35 -7.77 4.54
#